data_AF-A0A522A1D2-F1
#
_entry.id   AF-A0A522A1D2-F1
#
_cell.length_a   1.000
_cell.length_b   1.000
_cell.length_c   1.000
_cell.angle_alpha   90.00
_cell.angle_beta   90.00
_cell.angle_gamma   90.00
#
_symmetry.space_group_name_H-M   'P 1'
#
loop_
_entity.id
_entity.type
_entity.pdbx_description
1 polymer ?
#
loop_
_entity_poly.entity_id
_entity_poly.type
_entity_poly.pdbx_seq_one_letter_code
_entity_poly.pdbx_strand_id
1 'polypeptide(L)'
;MKIRLNQHNGERGTILVVTMLICGILGLLMGSYLYLVKTQNLSVNRAQAWNRALVVAEAGVEEAMAHINSGTAKANSWGVNGWTDKGSGLFQKTSTFGDSSYTVTISQPNVAVDPVITSVASVPAPMRTNTLSRKVVVGTKSNSGNGGGVAGAMVVSTTVNFNGFGINTDSFNSTNLVKFPGGLYNSTNAMDNGDVWSMSANTNAVDIGNGKIHGSVHTAPGGKVSVGSGGSVGDNGYVNGGNTGIQKTPKDHQLADGNLTFPDATLPDTKGKLWLPPVAGSYKINGITYKYLLTGNQPWKLATLDGGVYVDGPGVLLWITGDATGTGVKMGSRDEIRITSKSGVPGDLSIYSSAPYSDFGGNGIINDTGLASKFKYFGLPGNTELTFGANVGFVGQIYAPQADFKLGGGGKNTYDFVGQSITRSATMGGHFNFHYDEGTVSPSLGGSATYAAVSWDEPGGY
;
A
#
# COMPACT_ATOMS: atom_id res chain seq x y z
N MET A 1 -25.22 -88.74 -80.35
CA MET A 1 -25.18 -87.33 -79.93
C MET A 1 -24.58 -87.27 -78.53
N LYS A 2 -23.32 -86.85 -78.37
CA LYS A 2 -22.65 -86.72 -77.07
C LYS A 2 -22.41 -85.24 -76.80
N ILE A 3 -23.21 -84.65 -75.92
CA ILE A 3 -22.99 -83.29 -75.39
C ILE A 3 -21.91 -83.41 -74.31
N ARG A 4 -20.76 -82.75 -74.51
CA ARG A 4 -19.74 -82.58 -73.49
C ARG A 4 -19.95 -81.22 -72.84
N LEU A 5 -20.32 -81.21 -71.56
CA LEU A 5 -20.33 -80.03 -70.69
C LEU A 5 -18.90 -79.79 -70.20
N ASN A 6 -18.30 -78.67 -70.61
CA ASN A 6 -17.03 -78.21 -70.03
C ASN A 6 -17.31 -77.69 -68.61
N GLN A 7 -16.65 -78.28 -67.61
CA GLN A 7 -16.69 -77.76 -66.24
C GLN A 7 -15.79 -76.52 -66.13
N HIS A 8 -16.40 -75.36 -65.88
CA HIS A 8 -15.73 -74.12 -65.49
C HIS A 8 -15.14 -74.24 -64.06
N ASN A 9 -13.96 -74.84 -63.95
CA ASN A 9 -13.22 -74.95 -62.67
C ASN A 9 -12.29 -73.75 -62.39
N GLY A 10 -12.05 -72.87 -63.37
CA GLY A 10 -11.17 -71.69 -63.23
C GLY A 10 -11.79 -70.48 -62.55
N GLU A 11 -13.11 -70.27 -62.68
CA GLU A 11 -13.80 -69.07 -62.15
C GLU A 11 -13.94 -69.07 -60.62
N ARG A 12 -13.92 -70.25 -59.98
CA ARG A 12 -14.18 -70.40 -58.54
C ARG A 12 -12.96 -70.10 -57.65
N GLY A 13 -11.74 -70.35 -58.15
CA GLY A 13 -10.50 -70.06 -57.41
C GLY A 13 -10.18 -68.55 -57.35
N THR A 14 -10.44 -67.84 -58.44
CA THR A 14 -10.21 -66.39 -58.54
C THR A 14 -11.11 -65.60 -57.59
N ILE A 15 -12.37 -66.01 -57.42
CA ILE A 15 -13.31 -65.35 -56.49
C ILE A 15 -12.80 -65.44 -55.03
N LEU A 16 -12.26 -66.59 -54.62
CA LEU A 16 -11.75 -66.79 -53.26
C LEU A 16 -10.51 -65.93 -52.95
N VAL A 17 -9.61 -65.78 -53.93
CA VAL A 17 -8.42 -64.92 -53.78
C VAL A 17 -8.83 -63.44 -53.70
N VAL A 18 -9.77 -63.01 -54.53
CA VAL A 18 -10.29 -61.63 -54.51
C VAL A 18 -11.00 -61.32 -53.19
N THR A 19 -11.83 -62.24 -52.67
CA THR A 19 -12.49 -62.03 -51.37
C THR A 19 -11.50 -62.01 -50.21
N MET A 20 -10.47 -62.86 -50.21
CA MET A 20 -9.42 -62.86 -49.18
C MET A 20 -8.59 -61.56 -49.19
N LEU A 21 -8.26 -61.04 -50.38
CA LEU A 21 -7.58 -59.76 -50.53
C LEU A 21 -8.45 -58.59 -50.04
N ILE A 22 -9.73 -58.57 -50.39
CA ILE A 22 -10.68 -57.56 -49.90
C ILE A 22 -10.81 -57.63 -48.38
N CYS A 23 -10.95 -58.83 -47.80
CA CYS A 23 -11.00 -59.01 -46.35
C CYS A 23 -9.70 -58.55 -45.67
N GLY A 24 -8.54 -58.83 -46.25
CA GLY A 24 -7.25 -58.37 -45.74
C GLY A 24 -7.11 -56.84 -45.75
N ILE A 25 -7.51 -56.20 -46.85
CA ILE A 25 -7.52 -54.74 -46.98
C ILE A 25 -8.48 -54.12 -45.96
N LEU A 26 -9.71 -54.65 -45.84
CA LEU A 26 -10.69 -54.19 -44.86
C LEU A 26 -10.18 -54.35 -43.42
N GLY A 27 -9.54 -55.48 -43.10
CA GLY A 27 -8.95 -55.72 -41.78
C GLY A 27 -7.84 -54.71 -41.44
N LEU A 28 -6.96 -54.41 -42.39
CA LEU A 28 -5.91 -53.39 -42.22
C LEU A 28 -6.49 -51.99 -42.08
N LEU A 29 -7.51 -51.64 -42.87
CA LEU A 29 -8.17 -50.34 -42.79
C LEU A 29 -8.88 -50.16 -41.44
N MET A 30 -9.65 -51.16 -40.99
CA MET A 30 -10.32 -51.13 -39.69
C MET A 30 -9.33 -51.07 -38.53
N GLY A 31 -8.27 -51.88 -38.57
CA GLY A 31 -7.21 -51.86 -37.56
C GLY A 31 -6.52 -50.48 -37.49
N SER A 32 -6.22 -49.89 -38.65
CA SER A 32 -5.63 -48.55 -38.73
C SER A 32 -6.56 -47.46 -38.21
N TYR A 33 -7.85 -47.53 -38.54
CA TYR A 33 -8.85 -46.57 -38.07
C TYR A 33 -9.07 -46.67 -36.55
N LEU A 34 -9.17 -47.89 -36.01
CA LEU A 34 -9.28 -48.09 -34.55
C LEU A 34 -8.04 -47.58 -33.81
N TYR A 35 -6.84 -47.77 -34.38
CA TYR A 35 -5.62 -47.21 -33.83
C TYR A 35 -5.59 -45.67 -33.86
N LEU A 36 -6.06 -45.07 -34.96
CA LEU A 36 -6.20 -43.61 -35.08
C LEU A 36 -7.19 -43.07 -34.04
N VAL A 37 -8.37 -43.68 -33.91
CA VAL A 37 -9.38 -43.29 -32.92
C VAL A 37 -8.85 -43.40 -31.50
N LYS A 38 -8.11 -44.47 -31.17
CA LYS A 38 -7.47 -44.63 -29.86
C LYS A 38 -6.46 -43.51 -29.59
N THR A 39 -5.60 -43.21 -30.57
CA THR A 39 -4.59 -42.15 -30.45
C THR A 39 -5.24 -40.77 -30.31
N GLN A 40 -6.29 -40.50 -31.09
CA GLN A 40 -7.07 -39.27 -31.01
C GLN A 40 -7.75 -39.14 -29.65
N ASN A 41 -8.40 -40.20 -29.16
CA ASN A 41 -9.05 -40.23 -27.85
C ASN A 41 -8.03 -39.96 -26.71
N LEU A 42 -6.86 -40.60 -26.77
CA LEU A 42 -5.79 -40.35 -25.82
C LEU A 42 -5.30 -38.89 -25.88
N SER A 43 -5.13 -38.34 -27.08
CA SER A 43 -4.69 -36.96 -27.28
C SER A 43 -5.71 -35.97 -26.72
N VAL A 44 -7.00 -36.18 -26.97
CA VAL A 44 -8.10 -35.34 -26.46
C VAL A 44 -8.17 -35.40 -24.94
N ASN A 45 -8.15 -36.60 -24.36
CA ASN A 45 -8.19 -36.74 -22.91
C ASN A 45 -6.96 -36.12 -22.23
N ARG A 46 -5.78 -36.22 -22.85
CA ARG A 46 -4.56 -35.57 -22.33
C ARG A 46 -4.69 -34.04 -22.38
N ALA A 47 -5.23 -33.48 -23.45
CA ALA A 47 -5.48 -32.04 -23.56
C ALA A 47 -6.51 -31.55 -22.52
N GLN A 48 -7.58 -32.31 -22.30
CA GLN A 48 -8.57 -32.01 -21.27
C GLN A 48 -7.95 -32.04 -19.86
N ALA A 49 -7.16 -33.07 -19.54
CA ALA A 49 -6.44 -33.17 -18.28
C ALA A 49 -5.45 -32.01 -18.10
N TRP A 50 -4.72 -31.63 -19.15
CA TRP A 50 -3.78 -30.50 -19.12
C TRP A 50 -4.46 -29.16 -18.82
N ASN A 51 -5.63 -28.91 -19.42
CA ASN A 51 -6.43 -27.71 -19.14
C ASN A 51 -7.02 -27.75 -17.73
N ARG A 52 -7.51 -28.90 -17.30
CA ARG A 52 -8.02 -29.10 -15.93
C ARG A 52 -6.95 -28.84 -14.87
N ALA A 53 -5.72 -29.29 -15.11
CA ALA A 53 -4.61 -29.07 -14.19
C ALA A 53 -4.30 -27.59 -13.97
N LEU A 54 -4.50 -26.73 -14.97
CA LEU A 54 -4.35 -25.28 -14.78
C LEU A 54 -5.39 -24.73 -13.82
N VAL A 55 -6.67 -25.02 -14.06
CA VAL A 55 -7.78 -24.54 -13.22
C VAL A 55 -7.61 -24.99 -11.76
N VAL A 56 -7.14 -26.23 -11.56
CA VAL A 56 -6.85 -26.75 -10.21
C VAL A 56 -5.65 -26.03 -9.57
N ALA A 57 -4.63 -25.66 -10.35
CA ALA A 57 -3.49 -24.90 -9.84
C ALA A 57 -3.89 -23.46 -9.49
N GLU A 58 -4.70 -22.81 -10.32
CA GLU A 58 -5.29 -21.49 -10.10
C GLU A 58 -6.10 -21.45 -8.81
N ALA A 59 -6.94 -22.47 -8.55
CA ALA A 59 -7.68 -22.58 -7.30
C ALA A 59 -6.77 -22.61 -6.06
N GLY A 60 -5.61 -23.26 -6.16
CA GLY A 60 -4.61 -23.23 -5.09
C GLY A 60 -3.97 -21.85 -4.90
N VAL A 61 -3.73 -21.12 -5.99
CA VAL A 61 -3.25 -19.73 -5.92
C VAL A 61 -4.29 -18.85 -5.25
N GLU A 62 -5.57 -18.95 -5.61
CA GLU A 62 -6.66 -18.18 -5.00
C GLU A 62 -6.78 -18.44 -3.50
N GLU A 63 -6.66 -19.70 -3.07
CA GLU A 63 -6.67 -20.04 -1.65
C GLU A 63 -5.47 -19.44 -0.89
N ALA A 64 -4.29 -19.46 -1.50
CA ALA A 64 -3.10 -18.84 -0.92
C ALA A 64 -3.23 -17.31 -0.84
N MET A 65 -3.72 -16.67 -1.91
CA MET A 65 -4.00 -15.23 -1.95
C MET A 65 -5.02 -14.82 -0.89
N ALA A 66 -6.07 -15.62 -0.70
CA ALA A 66 -7.05 -15.40 0.36
C ALA A 66 -6.42 -15.55 1.76
N HIS A 67 -5.57 -16.56 1.95
CA HIS A 67 -4.90 -16.79 3.24
C HIS A 67 -3.96 -15.65 3.62
N ILE A 68 -3.08 -15.22 2.72
CA ILE A 68 -2.15 -14.10 3.00
C ILE A 68 -2.88 -12.77 3.23
N ASN A 69 -4.08 -12.59 2.65
CA ASN A 69 -4.93 -11.41 2.82
C ASN A 69 -5.95 -11.51 3.96
N SER A 70 -6.08 -12.66 4.63
CA SER A 70 -7.09 -12.90 5.67
C SER A 70 -6.83 -12.16 6.99
N GLY A 71 -5.74 -11.39 7.09
CA GLY A 71 -5.31 -10.70 8.32
C GLY A 71 -4.57 -11.60 9.32
N THR A 72 -4.55 -12.91 9.11
CA THR A 72 -3.72 -13.87 9.88
C THR A 72 -2.21 -13.65 9.67
N ALA A 73 -1.85 -12.94 8.59
CA ALA A 73 -0.48 -12.54 8.31
C ALA A 73 0.13 -11.55 9.31
N LYS A 74 -0.69 -10.86 10.12
CA LYS A 74 -0.22 -9.84 11.09
C LYS A 74 0.54 -10.41 12.30
N ALA A 75 0.47 -11.71 12.54
CA ALA A 75 1.05 -12.35 13.74
C ALA A 75 2.22 -13.30 13.42
N ASN A 76 2.77 -13.29 12.20
CA ASN A 76 3.73 -14.29 11.72
C ASN A 76 3.26 -15.75 11.92
N SER A 77 1.93 -15.96 11.99
CA SER A 77 1.33 -17.26 12.27
C SER A 77 0.55 -17.74 11.05
N TRP A 78 1.27 -18.04 9.96
CA TRP A 78 0.64 -18.53 8.74
C TRP A 78 0.30 -20.01 8.79
N GLY A 79 0.75 -20.74 9.82
CA GLY A 79 0.39 -22.14 10.11
C GLY A 79 -1.00 -22.32 10.72
N VAL A 80 -1.99 -21.57 10.24
CA VAL A 80 -3.39 -21.59 10.71
C VAL A 80 -4.34 -21.91 9.56
N ASN A 81 -5.64 -22.12 9.80
CA ASN A 81 -6.63 -22.39 8.75
C ASN A 81 -6.30 -23.61 7.84
N GLY A 82 -5.67 -24.63 8.43
CA GLY A 82 -5.25 -25.85 7.72
C GLY A 82 -3.92 -25.73 6.96
N TRP A 83 -3.22 -24.60 7.08
CA TRP A 83 -1.85 -24.46 6.60
C TRP A 83 -0.86 -25.06 7.60
N THR A 84 0.11 -25.79 7.09
CA THR A 84 1.17 -26.43 7.88
C THR A 84 2.47 -25.64 7.69
N ASP A 85 3.09 -25.23 8.80
CA ASP A 85 4.45 -24.68 8.79
C ASP A 85 5.46 -25.80 8.51
N LYS A 86 6.28 -25.62 7.47
CA LYS A 86 7.35 -26.54 7.06
C LYS A 86 8.73 -26.07 7.51
N GLY A 87 8.80 -24.96 8.25
CA GLY A 87 10.04 -24.29 8.66
C GLY A 87 10.64 -23.44 7.53
N SER A 88 11.63 -22.62 7.88
CA SER A 88 12.36 -21.76 6.94
C SER A 88 11.45 -20.81 6.13
N GLY A 89 10.33 -20.38 6.70
CA GLY A 89 9.40 -19.47 6.04
C GLY A 89 8.52 -20.13 4.96
N LEU A 90 8.34 -21.45 5.01
CA LEU A 90 7.50 -22.19 4.09
C LEU A 90 6.20 -22.64 4.76
N PHE A 91 5.07 -22.29 4.18
CA PHE A 91 3.75 -22.69 4.65
C PHE A 91 3.01 -23.41 3.55
N GLN A 92 2.47 -24.59 3.85
CA GLN A 92 1.93 -25.47 2.83
C GLN A 92 0.52 -25.93 3.18
N LYS A 93 -0.33 -26.02 2.15
CA LYS A 93 -1.66 -26.63 2.24
C LYS A 93 -1.90 -27.54 1.03
N THR A 94 -2.60 -28.64 1.28
CA THR A 94 -3.05 -29.56 0.23
C THR A 94 -4.55 -29.73 0.35
N SER A 95 -5.25 -29.55 -0.76
CA SER A 95 -6.70 -29.75 -0.83
C SER A 95 -7.05 -30.60 -2.04
N THR A 96 -8.20 -31.27 -1.98
CA THR A 96 -8.70 -32.15 -3.04
C THR A 96 -9.99 -31.60 -3.64
N PHE A 97 -10.12 -31.74 -4.96
CA PHE A 97 -11.31 -31.43 -5.75
C PHE A 97 -11.68 -32.66 -6.57
N GLY A 98 -12.50 -33.53 -5.99
CA GLY A 98 -12.84 -34.83 -6.57
C GLY A 98 -11.62 -35.74 -6.65
N ASP A 99 -11.28 -36.18 -7.87
CA ASP A 99 -10.11 -37.00 -8.20
C ASP A 99 -8.84 -36.19 -8.46
N SER A 100 -8.90 -34.86 -8.39
CA SER A 100 -7.75 -33.96 -8.55
C SER A 100 -7.37 -33.31 -7.22
N SER A 101 -6.13 -32.86 -7.11
CA SER A 101 -5.66 -32.13 -5.93
C SER A 101 -4.71 -31.02 -6.32
N TYR A 102 -4.50 -30.07 -5.41
CA TYR A 102 -3.36 -29.16 -5.49
C TYR A 102 -2.64 -29.16 -4.15
N THR A 103 -1.35 -28.89 -4.25
CA THR A 103 -0.50 -28.56 -3.12
C THR A 103 0.04 -27.17 -3.37
N VAL A 104 -0.32 -26.24 -2.49
CA VAL A 104 0.11 -24.85 -2.54
C VAL A 104 1.06 -24.54 -1.40
N THR A 105 2.13 -23.83 -1.72
CA THR A 105 3.17 -23.41 -0.80
C THR A 105 3.33 -21.89 -0.89
N ILE A 106 3.30 -21.21 0.24
CA ILE A 106 3.70 -19.82 0.38
C ILE A 106 5.13 -19.81 0.92
N SER A 107 6.03 -19.13 0.21
CA SER A 107 7.42 -18.93 0.63
C SER A 107 7.63 -17.48 1.03
N GLN A 108 7.98 -17.26 2.30
CA GLN A 108 8.45 -16.00 2.84
C GLN A 108 9.63 -16.27 3.79
N PRO A 109 10.86 -16.35 3.27
CA PRO A 109 12.03 -16.72 4.07
C PRO A 109 12.37 -15.65 5.14
N ASN A 110 11.97 -14.39 4.93
CA ASN A 110 12.05 -13.33 5.92
C ASN A 110 10.97 -12.25 5.64
N VAL A 111 10.69 -11.41 6.65
CA VAL A 111 9.66 -10.36 6.59
C VAL A 111 9.94 -9.22 5.60
N ALA A 112 11.16 -9.13 5.06
CA ALA A 112 11.57 -8.10 4.10
C ALA A 112 11.41 -8.54 2.64
N VAL A 113 11.02 -9.79 2.40
CA VAL A 113 10.76 -10.34 1.06
C VAL A 113 9.27 -10.56 0.91
N ASP A 114 8.71 -10.09 -0.20
CA ASP A 114 7.32 -10.35 -0.53
C ASP A 114 7.09 -11.85 -0.75
N PRO A 115 5.95 -12.40 -0.30
CA PRO A 115 5.67 -13.82 -0.41
C PRO A 115 5.63 -14.28 -1.87
N VAL A 116 6.12 -15.50 -2.12
CA VAL A 116 5.95 -16.17 -3.42
C VAL A 116 5.02 -17.36 -3.23
N ILE A 117 3.96 -17.43 -4.04
CA ILE A 117 3.02 -18.53 -4.03
C ILE A 117 3.43 -19.52 -5.11
N THR A 118 3.55 -20.79 -4.75
CA THR A 118 3.77 -21.90 -5.68
C THR A 118 2.65 -22.91 -5.53
N SER A 119 1.83 -23.08 -6.57
CA SER A 119 0.74 -24.05 -6.61
C SER A 119 1.06 -25.16 -7.60
N VAL A 120 1.00 -26.42 -7.16
CA VAL A 120 1.19 -27.61 -7.99
C VAL A 120 -0.10 -28.41 -8.01
N ALA A 121 -0.77 -28.45 -9.16
CA ALA A 121 -1.91 -29.31 -9.38
C ALA A 121 -1.47 -30.73 -9.72
N SER A 122 -2.29 -31.70 -9.34
CA SER A 122 -2.21 -33.11 -9.73
C SER A 122 -3.59 -33.58 -10.17
N VAL A 123 -3.71 -33.91 -11.45
CA VAL A 123 -4.95 -34.45 -12.05
C VAL A 123 -4.71 -35.87 -12.56
N PRO A 124 -5.71 -36.76 -12.58
CA PRO A 124 -5.51 -38.11 -13.10
C PRO A 124 -5.09 -38.11 -14.58
N ALA A 125 -4.06 -38.88 -14.93
CA ALA A 125 -3.69 -39.07 -16.32
C ALA A 125 -4.69 -40.02 -17.02
N PRO A 126 -4.98 -39.81 -18.32
CA PRO A 126 -5.86 -40.70 -19.06
C PRO A 126 -5.33 -42.14 -19.08
N MET A 127 -6.17 -43.09 -18.67
CA MET A 127 -5.92 -44.53 -18.79
C MET A 127 -4.68 -45.06 -18.01
N ARG A 128 -4.20 -44.33 -16.99
CA ARG A 128 -3.09 -44.75 -16.10
C ARG A 128 -3.37 -44.33 -14.66
N THR A 129 -2.70 -44.97 -13.69
CA THR A 129 -2.73 -44.59 -12.27
C THR A 129 -1.86 -43.37 -11.94
N ASN A 130 -1.07 -42.89 -12.89
CA ASN A 130 -0.19 -41.73 -12.70
C ASN A 130 -0.99 -40.43 -12.81
N THR A 131 -0.53 -39.39 -12.14
CA THR A 131 -1.08 -38.04 -12.27
C THR A 131 -0.30 -37.23 -13.30
N LEU A 132 -1.00 -36.30 -13.93
CA LEU A 132 -0.43 -35.20 -14.68
C LEU A 132 -0.35 -34.00 -13.75
N SER A 133 0.78 -33.30 -13.73
CA SER A 133 0.98 -32.15 -12.85
C SER A 133 1.30 -30.89 -13.64
N ARG A 134 0.75 -29.76 -13.18
CA ARG A 134 1.04 -28.41 -13.69
C ARG A 134 1.37 -27.51 -12.51
N LYS A 135 2.39 -26.68 -12.69
CA LYS A 135 2.90 -25.77 -11.66
C LYS A 135 2.66 -24.33 -12.09
N VAL A 136 2.12 -23.54 -11.17
CA VAL A 136 1.98 -22.08 -11.28
C VAL A 136 2.79 -21.45 -10.16
N VAL A 137 3.54 -20.40 -10.50
CA VAL A 137 4.26 -19.57 -9.54
C VAL A 137 3.76 -18.14 -9.68
N VAL A 138 3.34 -17.54 -8.57
CA VAL A 138 2.87 -16.17 -8.50
C VAL A 138 3.76 -15.39 -7.56
N GLY A 139 4.44 -14.38 -8.10
CA GLY A 139 5.07 -13.35 -7.30
C GLY A 139 3.99 -12.46 -6.72
N THR A 140 4.02 -12.26 -5.41
CA THR A 140 3.16 -11.26 -4.77
C THR A 140 3.98 -10.03 -4.41
N LYS A 141 3.28 -8.92 -4.22
CA LYS A 141 3.82 -7.71 -3.64
C LYS A 141 2.87 -7.25 -2.56
N SER A 142 3.39 -6.88 -1.40
CA SER A 142 2.59 -6.23 -0.37
C SER A 142 1.99 -4.95 -0.97
N ASN A 143 0.68 -4.98 -1.16
CA ASN A 143 -0.11 -3.77 -1.10
C ASN A 143 -0.09 -3.32 0.36
N SER A 144 0.94 -2.56 0.71
CA SER A 144 0.90 -1.59 1.79
C SER A 144 -0.22 -0.53 1.60
N GLY A 145 -1.22 -0.77 0.75
CA GLY A 145 -2.54 -0.17 0.74
C GLY A 145 -3.32 -0.62 1.96
N ASN A 146 -2.77 -0.23 3.10
CA ASN A 146 -3.47 0.01 4.33
C ASN A 146 -2.45 0.51 5.37
N GLY A 147 -2.16 1.81 5.30
CA GLY A 147 -1.27 2.50 6.22
C GLY A 147 0.24 2.21 6.11
N GLY A 148 0.74 1.31 5.26
CA GLY A 148 2.19 1.20 5.05
C GLY A 148 2.68 2.46 4.31
N GLY A 149 3.02 3.47 5.11
CA GLY A 149 3.19 4.83 4.65
C GLY A 149 4.11 4.90 3.45
N VAL A 150 3.65 5.61 2.43
CA VAL A 150 4.50 6.08 1.36
C VAL A 150 5.69 6.77 2.02
N ALA A 151 6.89 6.32 1.73
CA ALA A 151 8.09 6.97 2.24
C ALA A 151 8.17 8.34 1.56
N GLY A 152 7.97 9.40 2.33
CA GLY A 152 7.96 10.75 1.81
C GLY A 152 7.39 11.76 2.79
N ALA A 153 7.97 12.95 2.72
CA ALA A 153 7.59 14.11 3.51
C ALA A 153 6.13 14.49 3.22
N MET A 154 5.80 14.56 1.93
CA MET A 154 4.52 15.03 1.44
C MET A 154 3.97 14.08 0.39
N VAL A 155 2.73 13.67 0.58
CA VAL A 155 2.05 12.74 -0.30
C VAL A 155 0.67 13.31 -0.61
N VAL A 156 0.39 13.52 -1.90
CA VAL A 156 -0.89 14.09 -2.34
C VAL A 156 -1.57 13.27 -3.41
N SER A 157 -2.89 13.27 -3.40
CA SER A 157 -3.70 12.66 -4.48
C SER A 157 -3.65 13.48 -5.77
N THR A 158 -3.52 14.80 -5.66
CA THR A 158 -3.60 15.72 -6.81
C THR A 158 -2.31 16.51 -6.98
N THR A 159 -2.25 17.77 -6.57
CA THR A 159 -1.14 18.67 -6.91
C THR A 159 -0.37 19.13 -5.69
N VAL A 160 0.94 19.29 -5.88
CA VAL A 160 1.82 20.00 -4.95
C VAL A 160 2.21 21.33 -5.57
N ASN A 161 2.09 22.41 -4.81
CA ASN A 161 2.52 23.74 -5.23
C ASN A 161 3.32 24.46 -4.14
N PHE A 162 4.58 24.77 -4.43
CA PHE A 162 5.46 25.58 -3.59
C PHE A 162 5.41 27.05 -4.05
N ASN A 163 4.45 27.80 -3.53
CA ASN A 163 4.23 29.23 -3.77
C ASN A 163 5.09 30.11 -2.82
N GLY A 164 6.41 29.91 -2.83
CA GLY A 164 7.31 30.62 -1.92
C GLY A 164 8.80 30.55 -2.31
N PHE A 165 9.61 31.38 -1.64
CA PHE A 165 11.06 31.32 -1.75
C PHE A 165 11.62 30.61 -0.51
N GLY A 166 12.39 29.53 -0.71
CA GLY A 166 13.04 28.80 0.37
C GLY A 166 12.16 27.76 1.06
N ILE A 167 11.37 27.02 0.27
CA ILE A 167 10.76 25.77 0.75
C ILE A 167 11.80 24.66 0.62
N ASN A 168 12.03 23.92 1.71
CA ASN A 168 12.97 22.82 1.77
C ASN A 168 12.30 21.56 2.30
N THR A 169 12.55 20.41 1.68
CA THR A 169 12.15 19.11 2.24
C THR A 169 13.38 18.23 2.41
N ASP A 170 13.50 17.59 3.58
CA ASP A 170 14.53 16.60 3.90
C ASP A 170 13.94 15.49 4.79
N SER A 171 14.80 14.63 5.33
CA SER A 171 14.36 13.62 6.29
C SER A 171 15.30 13.45 7.47
N PHE A 172 14.82 12.71 8.47
CA PHE A 172 15.58 12.15 9.57
C PHE A 172 14.89 10.87 10.07
N ASN A 173 15.56 10.13 10.94
CA ASN A 173 14.99 8.92 11.52
C ASN A 173 14.96 9.02 13.04
N SER A 174 13.79 9.31 13.61
CA SER A 174 13.60 9.43 15.06
C SER A 174 13.91 8.15 15.86
N THR A 175 13.96 6.98 15.22
CA THR A 175 14.35 5.72 15.89
C THR A 175 15.87 5.55 15.96
N ASN A 176 16.62 6.27 15.13
CA ASN A 176 18.08 6.26 15.16
C ASN A 176 18.61 7.29 16.17
N LEU A 177 18.57 6.92 17.45
CA LEU A 177 18.96 7.79 18.55
C LEU A 177 20.46 8.16 18.57
N VAL A 178 21.29 7.48 17.77
CA VAL A 178 22.72 7.80 17.63
C VAL A 178 22.91 9.05 16.76
N LYS A 179 22.22 9.12 15.62
CA LYS A 179 22.25 10.29 14.72
C LYS A 179 21.30 11.40 15.16
N PHE A 180 20.21 11.02 15.83
CA PHE A 180 19.13 11.92 16.25
C PHE A 180 18.86 11.72 17.75
N PRO A 181 19.72 12.26 18.65
CA PRO A 181 19.52 12.15 20.09
C PRO A 181 18.13 12.60 20.52
N GLY A 182 17.46 11.77 21.33
CA GLY A 182 16.08 12.02 21.76
C GLY A 182 15.01 11.80 20.68
N GLY A 183 15.38 11.31 19.50
CA GLY A 183 14.49 11.14 18.36
C GLY A 183 14.12 12.45 17.67
N LEU A 184 14.94 13.49 17.84
CA LEU A 184 14.70 14.84 17.34
C LEU A 184 15.54 15.14 16.10
N TYR A 185 14.96 15.87 15.15
CA TYR A 185 15.67 16.35 13.97
C TYR A 185 16.86 17.25 14.34
N ASN A 186 17.96 17.10 13.61
CA ASN A 186 19.08 18.03 13.61
C ASN A 186 19.65 18.15 12.20
N SER A 187 19.96 19.37 11.78
CA SER A 187 20.40 19.67 10.41
C SER A 187 21.75 19.04 10.06
N THR A 188 22.62 18.80 11.04
CA THR A 188 23.94 18.17 10.83
C THR A 188 23.82 16.75 10.26
N ASN A 189 22.80 16.01 10.70
CA ASN A 189 22.59 14.62 10.31
C ASN A 189 21.40 14.44 9.35
N ALA A 190 20.84 15.54 8.82
CA ALA A 190 19.72 15.50 7.89
C ALA A 190 19.98 14.52 6.72
N MET A 191 18.96 13.76 6.38
CA MET A 191 18.96 12.71 5.36
C MET A 191 18.17 13.17 4.14
N ASP A 192 18.24 12.43 3.05
CA ASP A 192 17.71 12.76 1.72
C ASP A 192 16.54 11.88 1.28
N ASN A 193 15.64 11.55 2.21
CA ASN A 193 14.36 10.88 1.92
C ASN A 193 13.16 11.83 2.11
N GLY A 194 13.36 13.13 1.88
CA GLY A 194 12.34 14.18 1.92
C GLY A 194 11.40 14.16 0.72
N ASP A 195 11.01 12.97 0.26
CA ASP A 195 10.34 12.75 -1.02
C ASP A 195 8.97 13.43 -1.09
N VAL A 196 8.61 13.84 -2.31
CA VAL A 196 7.32 14.46 -2.61
C VAL A 196 6.57 13.62 -3.63
N TRP A 197 5.38 13.18 -3.26
CA TRP A 197 4.54 12.30 -4.06
C TRP A 197 3.27 13.00 -4.53
N SER A 198 2.94 12.83 -5.79
CA SER A 198 1.66 13.20 -6.40
C SER A 198 1.07 12.02 -7.17
N MET A 199 -0.19 11.69 -6.92
CA MET A 199 -0.92 10.68 -7.71
C MET A 199 -1.54 11.27 -8.99
N SER A 200 -1.18 12.51 -9.36
CA SER A 200 -1.75 13.18 -10.51
C SER A 200 -0.95 12.95 -11.79
N ALA A 201 -1.66 12.72 -12.89
CA ALA A 201 -1.11 12.72 -14.25
C ALA A 201 -1.14 14.12 -14.90
N ASN A 202 -1.50 15.16 -14.15
CA ASN A 202 -1.62 16.53 -14.69
C ASN A 202 -0.24 17.13 -15.01
N THR A 203 -0.26 18.18 -15.84
CA THR A 203 0.95 18.94 -16.22
C THR A 203 1.55 19.75 -15.07
N ASN A 204 0.81 19.93 -13.97
CA ASN A 204 1.24 20.59 -12.74
C ASN A 204 1.11 19.64 -11.54
N ALA A 205 1.38 18.35 -11.74
CA ALA A 205 1.32 17.34 -10.68
C ALA A 205 2.20 17.74 -9.48
N VAL A 206 3.41 18.24 -9.75
CA VAL A 206 4.30 18.83 -8.76
C VAL A 206 4.90 20.10 -9.34
N ASP A 207 4.71 21.24 -8.68
CA ASP A 207 5.42 22.48 -8.96
C ASP A 207 6.17 22.93 -7.71
N ILE A 208 7.49 22.88 -7.77
CA ILE A 208 8.34 23.21 -6.61
C ILE A 208 8.87 24.63 -6.66
N GLY A 209 8.61 25.40 -7.73
CA GLY A 209 9.19 26.73 -7.90
C GLY A 209 10.70 26.71 -7.65
N ASN A 210 11.19 27.58 -6.74
CA ASN A 210 12.60 27.61 -6.33
C ASN A 210 12.89 26.78 -5.07
N GLY A 211 12.01 25.86 -4.70
CA GLY A 211 12.17 24.97 -3.56
C GLY A 211 13.26 23.91 -3.75
N LYS A 212 13.69 23.34 -2.64
CA LYS A 212 14.74 22.32 -2.55
C LYS A 212 14.14 21.04 -1.98
N ILE A 213 14.30 19.93 -2.69
CA ILE A 213 13.87 18.60 -2.26
C ILE A 213 15.12 17.73 -2.14
N HIS A 214 15.47 17.40 -0.90
CA HIS A 214 16.48 16.40 -0.57
C HIS A 214 15.81 15.03 -0.59
N GLY A 215 15.76 14.44 -1.79
CA GLY A 215 15.00 13.24 -2.08
C GLY A 215 14.54 13.20 -3.53
N SER A 216 13.44 12.51 -3.77
CA SER A 216 12.87 12.25 -5.09
C SER A 216 11.46 12.82 -5.21
N VAL A 217 11.05 13.09 -6.45
CA VAL A 217 9.68 13.46 -6.80
C VAL A 217 9.02 12.29 -7.53
N HIS A 218 7.83 11.94 -7.09
CA HIS A 218 7.05 10.84 -7.64
C HIS A 218 5.74 11.38 -8.20
N THR A 219 5.43 11.05 -9.45
CA THR A 219 4.15 11.40 -10.09
C THR A 219 3.45 10.16 -10.61
N ALA A 220 2.14 10.24 -10.87
CA ALA A 220 1.50 9.23 -11.69
C ALA A 220 2.11 9.21 -13.10
N PRO A 221 2.04 8.08 -13.82
CA PRO A 221 2.42 8.02 -15.23
C PRO A 221 1.73 9.14 -16.04
N GLY A 222 2.53 9.94 -16.75
CA GLY A 222 2.07 11.11 -17.51
C GLY A 222 2.11 12.44 -16.76
N GLY A 223 2.20 12.40 -15.43
CA GLY A 223 2.38 13.58 -14.58
C GLY A 223 3.67 14.34 -14.90
N LYS A 224 3.64 15.65 -14.68
CA LYS A 224 4.80 16.52 -14.92
C LYS A 224 5.23 17.22 -13.65
N VAL A 225 6.54 17.37 -13.53
CA VAL A 225 7.20 18.13 -12.48
C VAL A 225 7.72 19.43 -13.08
N SER A 226 7.36 20.56 -12.48
CA SER A 226 7.89 21.88 -12.78
C SER A 226 8.90 22.27 -11.72
N VAL A 227 10.08 22.72 -12.15
CA VAL A 227 11.16 23.20 -11.28
C VAL A 227 11.58 24.57 -11.79
N GLY A 228 11.51 25.58 -10.92
CA GLY A 228 11.96 26.93 -11.20
C GLY A 228 13.48 27.02 -11.29
N SER A 229 13.99 28.17 -11.74
CA SER A 229 15.42 28.36 -12.05
C SER A 229 16.36 28.13 -10.86
N GLY A 230 15.88 28.35 -9.63
CA GLY A 230 16.62 28.08 -8.40
C GLY A 230 16.25 26.75 -7.73
N GLY A 231 15.25 26.04 -8.23
CA GLY A 231 14.76 24.81 -7.62
C GLY A 231 15.72 23.63 -7.82
N SER A 232 15.69 22.65 -6.91
CA SER A 232 16.53 21.46 -7.01
C SER A 232 15.86 20.25 -6.39
N VAL A 233 16.05 19.08 -7.02
CA VAL A 233 15.63 17.77 -6.51
C VAL A 233 16.79 16.79 -6.66
N GLY A 234 17.18 16.11 -5.58
CA GLY A 234 18.27 15.15 -5.62
C GLY A 234 18.72 14.71 -4.22
N ASP A 235 19.78 13.90 -4.18
CA ASP A 235 20.47 13.55 -2.94
C ASP A 235 21.04 14.80 -2.25
N ASN A 236 21.40 14.64 -0.97
CA ASN A 236 21.98 15.72 -0.16
C ASN A 236 23.19 16.40 -0.84
N GLY A 237 24.08 15.62 -1.46
CA GLY A 237 25.26 16.16 -2.15
C GLY A 237 24.92 17.00 -3.38
N TYR A 238 23.88 16.62 -4.13
CA TYR A 238 23.45 17.35 -5.32
C TYR A 238 22.82 18.69 -4.95
N VAL A 239 21.88 18.67 -4.00
CA VAL A 239 21.13 19.85 -3.58
C VAL A 239 22.02 20.84 -2.81
N ASN A 240 22.78 20.36 -1.82
CA ASN A 240 23.70 21.22 -1.03
C ASN A 240 24.89 21.72 -1.86
N GLY A 241 25.25 21.00 -2.93
CA GLY A 241 26.28 21.43 -3.88
C GLY A 241 25.88 22.64 -4.73
N GLY A 242 24.63 23.13 -4.61
CA GLY A 242 24.14 24.29 -5.34
C GLY A 242 23.66 23.99 -6.76
N ASN A 243 23.46 22.71 -7.10
CA ASN A 243 22.88 22.33 -8.39
C ASN A 243 21.41 22.76 -8.49
N THR A 244 20.92 22.86 -9.71
CA THR A 244 19.54 23.25 -10.04
C THR A 244 18.92 22.24 -10.99
N GLY A 245 17.59 22.07 -10.92
CA GLY A 245 16.87 21.06 -11.67
C GLY A 245 16.81 19.72 -10.93
N ILE A 246 16.55 18.64 -11.66
CA ILE A 246 16.37 17.31 -11.07
C ILE A 246 17.58 16.45 -11.39
N GLN A 247 18.19 15.86 -10.35
CA GLN A 247 19.30 14.92 -10.50
C GLN A 247 18.86 13.68 -11.28
N LYS A 248 19.60 13.36 -12.35
CA LYS A 248 19.36 12.19 -13.21
C LYS A 248 20.40 11.07 -13.06
N THR A 249 21.50 11.32 -12.36
CA THR A 249 22.63 10.40 -12.24
C THR A 249 23.26 10.54 -10.86
N PRO A 250 23.69 9.45 -10.20
CA PRO A 250 23.61 8.04 -10.63
C PRO A 250 22.21 7.44 -10.59
N LYS A 251 21.27 8.08 -9.88
CA LYS A 251 19.86 7.71 -9.77
C LYS A 251 18.99 8.80 -10.40
N ASP A 252 17.86 8.43 -11.02
CA ASP A 252 16.85 9.41 -11.41
C ASP A 252 15.96 9.74 -10.21
N HIS A 253 15.93 11.02 -9.84
CA HIS A 253 15.11 11.56 -8.74
C HIS A 253 13.73 12.01 -9.20
N GLN A 254 13.36 11.78 -10.46
CA GLN A 254 12.00 11.95 -10.94
C GLN A 254 11.45 10.60 -11.40
N LEU A 255 10.43 10.12 -10.69
CA LEU A 255 9.84 8.81 -10.87
C LEU A 255 8.37 8.97 -11.26
N ALA A 256 7.91 8.07 -12.14
CA ALA A 256 6.55 8.06 -12.66
C ALA A 256 5.79 6.81 -12.15
N ASP A 257 5.85 6.59 -10.84
CA ASP A 257 5.36 5.40 -10.13
C ASP A 257 4.28 5.73 -9.08
N GLY A 258 3.77 6.96 -9.05
CA GLY A 258 2.67 7.37 -8.18
C GLY A 258 1.35 6.72 -8.58
N ASN A 259 1.01 5.58 -7.98
CA ASN A 259 -0.21 4.82 -8.31
C ASN A 259 -0.98 4.36 -7.07
N LEU A 260 -0.90 5.12 -5.99
CA LEU A 260 -1.44 4.76 -4.70
C LEU A 260 -2.86 5.30 -4.51
N THR A 261 -3.64 4.58 -3.71
CA THR A 261 -4.98 5.00 -3.29
C THR A 261 -5.00 5.20 -1.79
N PHE A 262 -5.62 6.29 -1.34
CA PHE A 262 -5.73 6.62 0.08
C PHE A 262 -7.18 6.43 0.54
N PRO A 263 -7.49 5.37 1.31
CA PRO A 263 -8.84 5.15 1.80
C PRO A 263 -9.26 6.25 2.78
N ASP A 264 -10.55 6.47 2.89
CA ASP A 264 -11.08 7.45 3.84
C ASP A 264 -10.70 7.10 5.29
N ALA A 265 -10.33 8.12 6.06
CA ALA A 265 -10.15 7.95 7.50
C ALA A 265 -11.50 7.66 8.18
N THR A 266 -11.46 6.81 9.20
CA THR A 266 -12.63 6.48 10.02
C THR A 266 -12.37 6.85 11.48
N LEU A 267 -13.47 7.04 12.23
CA LEU A 267 -13.36 7.16 13.68
C LEU A 267 -12.83 5.85 14.27
N PRO A 268 -12.02 5.93 15.34
CA PRO A 268 -11.49 4.73 16.00
C PRO A 268 -12.61 4.02 16.76
N ASP A 269 -12.50 2.71 16.92
CA ASP A 269 -13.35 1.97 17.84
C ASP A 269 -13.03 2.40 19.29
N THR A 270 -14.02 3.02 19.94
CA THR A 270 -13.92 3.51 21.31
C THR A 270 -14.14 2.42 22.36
N LYS A 271 -14.30 1.16 21.94
CA LYS A 271 -14.58 0.00 22.81
C LYS A 271 -15.82 0.22 23.67
N GLY A 272 -16.86 0.80 23.08
CA GLY A 272 -18.14 1.11 23.73
C GLY A 272 -18.16 2.41 24.56
N LYS A 273 -17.08 3.19 24.61
CA LYS A 273 -17.11 4.51 25.27
C LYS A 273 -17.84 5.54 24.42
N LEU A 274 -18.68 6.35 25.07
CA LEU A 274 -19.36 7.47 24.43
C LEU A 274 -18.40 8.66 24.23
N TRP A 275 -18.57 9.35 23.10
CA TRP A 275 -17.92 10.63 22.82
C TRP A 275 -18.56 11.73 23.65
N LEU A 276 -17.79 12.40 24.51
CA LEU A 276 -18.31 13.39 25.45
C LEU A 276 -17.76 14.79 25.19
N PRO A 277 -18.53 15.87 25.41
CA PRO A 277 -17.99 17.22 25.34
C PRO A 277 -16.98 17.44 26.48
N PRO A 278 -15.79 18.00 26.18
CA PRO A 278 -14.87 18.40 27.23
C PRO A 278 -15.44 19.58 28.01
N VAL A 279 -15.09 19.66 29.29
CA VAL A 279 -15.50 20.78 30.15
C VAL A 279 -14.65 22.00 29.76
N ALA A 280 -15.32 23.07 29.31
CA ALA A 280 -14.65 24.34 29.10
C ALA A 280 -14.36 25.01 30.45
N GLY A 281 -13.17 25.57 30.61
CA GLY A 281 -12.73 26.19 31.84
C GLY A 281 -11.62 27.21 31.64
N SER A 282 -10.93 27.53 32.73
CA SER A 282 -9.74 28.39 32.75
C SER A 282 -8.60 27.66 33.44
N TYR A 283 -8.05 26.66 32.75
CA TYR A 283 -7.01 25.80 33.28
C TYR A 283 -5.66 26.51 33.16
N LYS A 284 -5.16 27.04 34.28
CA LYS A 284 -3.84 27.71 34.33
C LYS A 284 -2.73 26.68 34.56
N ILE A 285 -1.87 26.48 33.57
CA ILE A 285 -0.76 25.53 33.63
C ILE A 285 0.49 26.26 33.12
N ASN A 286 1.55 26.29 33.93
CA ASN A 286 2.82 26.96 33.61
C ASN A 286 2.66 28.42 33.13
N GLY A 287 1.64 29.13 33.65
CA GLY A 287 1.36 30.53 33.29
C GLY A 287 0.51 30.73 32.03
N ILE A 288 0.21 29.68 31.27
CA ILE A 288 -0.68 29.69 30.11
C ILE A 288 -2.08 29.24 30.55
N THR A 289 -3.13 29.87 30.03
CA THR A 289 -4.52 29.50 30.31
C THR A 289 -5.09 28.72 29.14
N TYR A 290 -5.54 27.49 29.40
CA TYR A 290 -6.18 26.63 28.42
C TYR A 290 -7.70 26.60 28.67
N LYS A 291 -8.47 26.57 27.59
CA LYS A 291 -9.93 26.40 27.66
C LYS A 291 -10.31 24.96 27.93
N TYR A 292 -9.55 24.01 27.37
CA TYR A 292 -9.81 22.59 27.49
C TYR A 292 -8.61 21.85 28.09
N LEU A 293 -8.89 20.97 29.03
CA LEU A 293 -7.95 19.97 29.55
C LEU A 293 -8.44 18.60 29.11
N LEU A 294 -7.71 17.94 28.22
CA LEU A 294 -8.08 16.63 27.66
C LEU A 294 -7.18 15.53 28.23
N THR A 295 -7.81 14.43 28.63
CA THR A 295 -7.13 13.27 29.21
C THR A 295 -7.57 11.99 28.49
N GLY A 296 -6.81 10.90 28.60
CA GLY A 296 -7.10 9.63 27.91
C GLY A 296 -8.21 8.79 28.55
N ASN A 297 -8.94 9.30 29.54
CA ASN A 297 -9.97 8.54 30.24
C ASN A 297 -11.22 8.29 29.38
N GLN A 298 -11.52 9.18 28.43
CA GLN A 298 -12.65 9.10 27.52
C GLN A 298 -12.36 9.80 26.19
N PRO A 299 -13.06 9.41 25.10
CA PRO A 299 -12.98 10.12 23.84
C PRO A 299 -13.80 11.42 23.90
N TRP A 300 -13.22 12.51 23.40
CA TRP A 300 -13.78 13.86 23.50
C TRP A 300 -14.40 14.33 22.19
N LYS A 301 -15.48 15.11 22.25
CA LYS A 301 -16.15 15.64 21.06
C LYS A 301 -16.43 17.14 21.18
N LEU A 302 -16.14 17.89 20.13
CA LEU A 302 -16.46 19.31 20.01
C LEU A 302 -17.15 19.59 18.67
N ALA A 303 -18.02 20.60 18.64
CA ALA A 303 -18.48 21.16 17.37
C ALA A 303 -17.35 21.96 16.72
N THR A 304 -16.82 22.92 17.47
CA THR A 304 -15.68 23.75 17.07
C THR A 304 -14.64 23.75 18.18
N LEU A 305 -13.37 23.60 17.82
CA LEU A 305 -12.25 23.87 18.69
C LEU A 305 -11.91 25.37 18.66
N ASP A 306 -12.33 26.09 19.68
CA ASP A 306 -12.33 27.56 19.75
C ASP A 306 -11.52 28.11 20.94
N GLY A 307 -10.53 27.35 21.40
CA GLY A 307 -9.65 27.73 22.51
C GLY A 307 -8.48 26.78 22.70
N GLY A 308 -7.50 27.18 23.52
CA GLY A 308 -6.33 26.37 23.82
C GLY A 308 -6.65 25.03 24.50
N VAL A 309 -5.86 24.01 24.17
CA VAL A 309 -6.00 22.63 24.66
C VAL A 309 -4.71 22.21 25.37
N TYR A 310 -4.85 21.66 26.56
CA TYR A 310 -3.75 20.96 27.24
C TYR A 310 -4.02 19.46 27.28
N VAL A 311 -3.05 18.65 26.87
CA VAL A 311 -3.10 17.19 26.86
C VAL A 311 -2.17 16.66 27.93
N ASP A 312 -2.72 16.00 28.95
CA ASP A 312 -1.99 15.66 30.17
C ASP A 312 -1.61 14.18 30.31
N GLY A 313 -1.77 13.38 29.25
CA GLY A 313 -1.46 11.96 29.27
C GLY A 313 -1.64 11.29 27.91
N PRO A 314 -1.37 9.97 27.83
CA PRO A 314 -1.48 9.21 26.59
C PRO A 314 -2.92 8.86 26.23
N GLY A 315 -3.15 8.51 24.96
CA GLY A 315 -4.40 7.97 24.45
C GLY A 315 -5.55 8.98 24.32
N VAL A 316 -5.24 10.27 24.10
CA VAL A 316 -6.28 11.29 23.97
C VAL A 316 -6.86 11.29 22.56
N LEU A 317 -8.17 11.14 22.48
CA LEU A 317 -8.94 11.18 21.23
C LEU A 317 -9.87 12.39 21.24
N LEU A 318 -9.85 13.19 20.18
CA LEU A 318 -10.73 14.34 20.01
C LEU A 318 -11.42 14.27 18.65
N TRP A 319 -12.75 14.29 18.62
CA TRP A 319 -13.56 14.39 17.41
C TRP A 319 -14.16 15.78 17.26
N ILE A 320 -13.90 16.43 16.13
CA ILE A 320 -14.41 17.74 15.77
C ILE A 320 -15.45 17.56 14.67
N THR A 321 -16.71 17.97 14.91
CA THR A 321 -17.78 17.77 13.93
C THR A 321 -18.00 18.93 12.96
N GLY A 322 -17.55 20.12 13.33
CA GLY A 322 -17.93 21.37 12.67
C GLY A 322 -19.16 21.99 13.32
N ASP A 323 -19.20 23.32 13.36
CA ASP A 323 -20.42 24.09 13.66
C ASP A 323 -21.35 24.21 12.44
N ALA A 324 -22.42 25.00 12.60
CA ALA A 324 -23.40 25.28 11.54
C ALA A 324 -22.80 25.96 10.29
N THR A 325 -21.59 26.53 10.38
CA THR A 325 -20.87 27.12 9.24
C THR A 325 -19.87 26.15 8.60
N GLY A 326 -19.73 24.94 9.15
CA GLY A 326 -18.74 23.95 8.73
C GLY A 326 -17.34 24.20 9.28
N THR A 327 -17.19 25.12 10.24
CA THR A 327 -15.89 25.44 10.86
C THR A 327 -15.62 24.46 12.00
N GLY A 328 -14.51 23.72 11.91
CA GLY A 328 -14.08 22.77 12.94
C GLY A 328 -13.05 23.33 13.91
N VAL A 329 -12.10 24.13 13.43
CA VAL A 329 -11.06 24.73 14.28
C VAL A 329 -11.02 26.23 14.04
N LYS A 330 -11.04 27.00 15.13
CA LYS A 330 -11.02 28.46 15.14
C LYS A 330 -10.30 28.95 16.40
N MET A 331 -9.01 28.67 16.49
CA MET A 331 -8.17 29.07 17.62
C MET A 331 -7.91 30.58 17.60
N GLY A 332 -7.94 31.21 18.77
CA GLY A 332 -7.53 32.60 18.95
C GLY A 332 -6.02 32.80 18.83
N SER A 333 -5.56 34.04 18.71
CA SER A 333 -4.15 34.38 18.45
C SER A 333 -3.15 33.94 19.53
N ARG A 334 -3.62 33.62 20.73
CA ARG A 334 -2.78 33.15 21.86
C ARG A 334 -3.05 31.70 22.25
N ASP A 335 -3.98 31.04 21.57
CA ASP A 335 -4.31 29.66 21.86
C ASP A 335 -3.22 28.73 21.33
N GLU A 336 -2.96 27.65 22.07
CA GLU A 336 -2.10 26.55 21.65
C GLU A 336 -2.75 25.21 22.02
N ILE A 337 -2.42 24.18 21.26
CA ILE A 337 -2.65 22.78 21.64
C ILE A 337 -1.31 22.26 22.15
N ARG A 338 -1.17 22.04 23.47
CA ARG A 338 0.06 21.53 24.06
C ARG A 338 -0.05 20.06 24.44
N ILE A 339 0.85 19.25 23.91
CA ILE A 339 1.02 17.83 24.24
C ILE A 339 2.31 17.70 25.03
N THR A 340 2.19 17.32 26.29
CA THR A 340 3.33 17.27 27.20
C THR A 340 3.66 15.85 27.65
N SER A 341 4.79 15.71 28.33
CA SER A 341 5.10 14.49 29.09
C SER A 341 4.79 14.72 30.56
N LYS A 342 3.91 13.90 31.14
CA LYS A 342 3.55 13.97 32.56
C LYS A 342 4.21 12.83 33.31
N SER A 343 5.03 13.14 34.31
CA SER A 343 5.75 12.15 35.12
C SER A 343 6.55 11.13 34.30
N GLY A 344 7.19 11.57 33.21
CA GLY A 344 7.96 10.72 32.31
C GLY A 344 7.15 9.90 31.31
N VAL A 345 5.81 9.99 31.33
CA VAL A 345 4.93 9.37 30.33
C VAL A 345 4.60 10.39 29.25
N PRO A 346 4.98 10.16 27.97
CA PRO A 346 4.67 11.08 26.89
C PRO A 346 3.16 11.04 26.59
N GLY A 347 2.53 12.22 26.56
CA GLY A 347 1.17 12.37 26.06
C GLY A 347 1.08 12.13 24.56
N ASP A 348 -0.13 11.85 24.09
CA ASP A 348 -0.45 11.80 22.67
C ASP A 348 -1.88 12.26 22.42
N LEU A 349 -2.08 12.88 21.25
CA LEU A 349 -3.37 13.39 20.81
C LEU A 349 -3.64 12.96 19.36
N SER A 350 -4.78 12.30 19.16
CA SER A 350 -5.36 12.06 17.84
C SER A 350 -6.62 12.89 17.65
N ILE A 351 -6.59 13.84 16.72
CA ILE A 351 -7.75 14.63 16.29
C ILE A 351 -8.37 13.98 15.08
N TYR A 352 -9.69 13.79 15.10
CA TYR A 352 -10.51 13.38 13.96
C TYR A 352 -11.43 14.54 13.60
N SER A 353 -11.36 15.05 12.38
CA SER A 353 -12.21 16.17 11.95
C SER A 353 -13.18 15.73 10.87
N SER A 354 -14.48 15.84 11.15
CA SER A 354 -15.54 15.77 10.14
C SER A 354 -15.87 17.14 9.55
N ALA A 355 -15.33 18.21 10.14
CA ALA A 355 -15.64 19.57 9.72
C ALA A 355 -14.99 19.88 8.36
N PRO A 356 -15.72 20.51 7.43
CA PRO A 356 -15.17 20.96 6.15
C PRO A 356 -13.87 21.75 6.29
N TYR A 357 -13.82 22.70 7.24
CA TYR A 357 -12.68 23.60 7.41
C TYR A 357 -12.02 23.41 8.77
N SER A 358 -10.72 23.11 8.79
CA SER A 358 -9.91 23.09 10.01
C SER A 358 -8.74 24.07 9.86
N ASP A 359 -8.79 25.19 10.58
CA ASP A 359 -7.75 26.22 10.58
C ASP A 359 -7.04 26.29 11.94
N PHE A 360 -5.81 25.79 11.98
CA PHE A 360 -4.96 25.84 13.16
C PHE A 360 -4.13 27.12 13.15
N GLY A 361 -4.63 28.13 13.85
CA GLY A 361 -3.98 29.41 14.09
C GLY A 361 -3.35 29.54 15.48
N GLY A 362 -3.12 30.79 15.88
CA GLY A 362 -2.53 31.11 17.19
C GLY A 362 -1.08 30.67 17.30
N ASN A 363 -0.73 30.06 18.43
CA ASN A 363 0.57 29.43 18.66
C ASN A 363 0.63 27.98 18.15
N GLY A 364 -0.46 27.48 17.55
CA GLY A 364 -0.51 26.18 16.88
C GLY A 364 -0.41 25.00 17.84
N ILE A 365 0.40 24.01 17.44
CA ILE A 365 0.51 22.71 18.12
C ILE A 365 1.91 22.59 18.72
N ILE A 366 1.98 22.61 20.04
CA ILE A 366 3.22 22.47 20.81
C ILE A 366 3.32 21.03 21.30
N ASN A 367 4.09 20.22 20.58
CA ASN A 367 4.36 18.84 20.97
C ASN A 367 5.71 18.76 21.69
N ASP A 368 5.69 18.93 23.02
CA ASP A 368 6.90 18.95 23.87
C ASP A 368 7.65 17.61 23.84
N THR A 369 7.01 16.53 23.37
CA THR A 369 7.69 15.23 23.19
C THR A 369 8.69 15.27 22.04
N GLY A 370 8.49 16.18 21.08
CA GLY A 370 9.27 16.30 19.84
C GLY A 370 9.12 15.14 18.86
N LEU A 371 8.29 14.13 19.16
CA LEU A 371 8.06 12.96 18.33
C LEU A 371 6.80 13.14 17.47
N ALA A 372 6.94 13.01 16.14
CA ALA A 372 5.82 13.16 15.21
C ALA A 372 4.69 12.12 15.44
N SER A 373 5.00 10.95 16.00
CA SER A 373 4.00 9.93 16.34
C SER A 373 3.02 10.33 17.44
N LYS A 374 3.29 11.40 18.20
CA LYS A 374 2.49 11.82 19.37
C LYS A 374 1.38 12.81 19.05
N PHE A 375 1.42 13.45 17.88
CA PHE A 375 0.29 14.20 17.37
C PHE A 375 -0.17 13.60 16.04
N LYS A 376 -1.46 13.28 15.94
CA LYS A 376 -2.07 12.78 14.71
C LYS A 376 -3.32 13.58 14.37
N TYR A 377 -3.43 14.00 13.13
CA TYR A 377 -4.63 14.62 12.58
C TYR A 377 -5.21 13.72 11.50
N PHE A 378 -6.48 13.39 11.64
CA PHE A 378 -7.26 12.61 10.70
C PHE A 378 -8.39 13.47 10.12
N GLY A 379 -8.29 13.83 8.86
CA GLY A 379 -9.40 14.40 8.10
C GLY A 379 -10.35 13.28 7.67
N LEU A 380 -11.52 13.20 8.30
CA LEU A 380 -12.59 12.30 7.87
C LEU A 380 -13.16 12.78 6.52
N PRO A 381 -14.00 12.00 5.81
CA PRO A 381 -14.43 12.33 4.44
C PRO A 381 -15.03 13.73 4.24
N GLY A 382 -15.63 14.30 5.28
CA GLY A 382 -16.19 15.65 5.27
C GLY A 382 -15.16 16.79 5.35
N ASN A 383 -13.91 16.50 5.75
CA ASN A 383 -12.85 17.51 5.84
C ASN A 383 -12.23 17.77 4.46
N THR A 384 -12.46 18.99 3.95
CA THR A 384 -12.08 19.38 2.58
C THR A 384 -10.99 20.43 2.55
N GLU A 385 -10.72 21.10 3.67
CA GLU A 385 -9.62 22.03 3.84
C GLU A 385 -8.96 21.87 5.22
N LEU A 386 -7.62 21.86 5.21
CA LEU A 386 -6.78 21.89 6.39
C LEU A 386 -5.75 23.01 6.21
N THR A 387 -5.76 23.97 7.12
CA THR A 387 -4.85 25.11 7.10
C THR A 387 -4.06 25.16 8.39
N PHE A 388 -2.74 25.35 8.28
CA PHE A 388 -1.91 25.87 9.37
C PHE A 388 -1.50 27.29 9.02
N GLY A 389 -1.79 28.22 9.94
CA GLY A 389 -1.45 29.63 9.80
C GLY A 389 0.06 29.91 9.71
N ALA A 390 0.42 31.18 9.54
CA ALA A 390 1.83 31.57 9.42
C ALA A 390 2.64 31.34 10.71
N ASN A 391 3.86 30.79 10.58
CA ASN A 391 4.87 30.69 11.65
C ASN A 391 4.49 29.78 12.84
N VAL A 392 3.77 28.70 12.58
CA VAL A 392 3.50 27.65 13.57
C VAL A 392 4.39 26.44 13.32
N GLY A 393 5.27 26.16 14.28
CA GLY A 393 6.01 24.91 14.30
C GLY A 393 5.04 23.74 14.47
N PHE A 394 5.19 22.71 13.64
CA PHE A 394 4.36 21.52 13.66
C PHE A 394 5.22 20.27 13.86
N VAL A 395 4.83 19.40 14.78
CA VAL A 395 5.44 18.08 14.96
C VAL A 395 4.35 17.05 15.07
N GLY A 396 4.11 16.30 14.00
CA GLY A 396 2.96 15.40 13.94
C GLY A 396 2.77 14.68 12.61
N GLN A 397 1.67 13.95 12.50
CA GLN A 397 1.27 13.24 11.29
C GLN A 397 -0.11 13.67 10.84
N ILE A 398 -0.27 13.90 9.55
CA ILE A 398 -1.53 14.32 8.93
C ILE A 398 -1.97 13.25 7.94
N TYR A 399 -3.20 12.78 8.11
CA TYR A 399 -3.89 11.93 7.16
C TYR A 399 -5.29 12.49 6.86
N ALA A 400 -5.41 13.26 5.78
CA ALA A 400 -6.64 13.93 5.37
C ALA A 400 -6.79 13.83 3.84
N PRO A 401 -7.06 12.63 3.29
CA PRO A 401 -6.96 12.36 1.85
C PRO A 401 -7.93 13.17 0.99
N GLN A 402 -8.96 13.78 1.59
CA GLN A 402 -9.94 14.64 0.93
C GLN A 402 -9.66 16.16 1.09
N ALA A 403 -8.69 16.55 1.93
CA ALA A 403 -8.46 17.94 2.28
C ALA A 403 -7.36 18.60 1.42
N ASP A 404 -7.63 19.83 0.95
CA ASP A 404 -6.58 20.71 0.45
C ASP A 404 -5.78 21.24 1.62
N PHE A 405 -4.50 20.93 1.62
CA PHE A 405 -3.59 21.30 2.68
C PHE A 405 -2.88 22.62 2.36
N LYS A 406 -3.03 23.61 3.24
CA LYS A 406 -2.41 24.93 3.10
C LYS A 406 -1.49 25.20 4.29
N LEU A 407 -0.24 25.50 3.99
CA LEU A 407 0.77 25.88 4.98
C LEU A 407 1.24 27.31 4.68
N GLY A 408 0.99 28.20 5.64
CA GLY A 408 1.58 29.53 5.62
C GLY A 408 3.00 29.51 6.18
N GLY A 409 4.01 29.74 5.36
CA GLY A 409 5.39 29.92 5.80
C GLY A 409 5.70 31.39 6.10
N GLY A 410 6.59 31.60 7.07
CA GLY A 410 7.08 32.91 7.49
C GLY A 410 8.04 32.78 8.66
N GLY A 411 9.20 33.43 8.59
CA GLY A 411 10.26 33.30 9.59
C GLY A 411 11.56 32.75 9.00
N LYS A 412 12.52 32.42 9.88
CA LYS A 412 13.83 31.82 9.53
C LYS A 412 14.14 30.59 10.37
N ASN A 413 13.11 29.99 10.97
CA ASN A 413 13.29 28.82 11.82
C ASN A 413 13.67 27.62 10.95
N THR A 414 14.44 26.71 11.54
CA THR A 414 14.89 25.47 10.89
C THR A 414 14.07 24.27 11.36
N TYR A 415 12.93 24.51 12.01
CA TYR A 415 12.11 23.48 12.65
C TYR A 415 10.63 23.88 12.47
N ASP A 416 10.19 23.90 11.21
CA ASP A 416 8.87 24.41 10.84
C ASP A 416 7.83 23.29 10.77
N PHE A 417 8.15 22.16 10.12
CA PHE A 417 7.29 20.97 10.12
C PHE A 417 8.11 19.71 10.25
N VAL A 418 7.72 18.84 11.17
CA VAL A 418 8.36 17.56 11.44
C VAL A 418 7.31 16.45 11.41
N GLY A 419 7.49 15.47 10.52
CA GLY A 419 6.61 14.32 10.39
C GLY A 419 6.16 14.08 8.96
N GLN A 420 4.87 13.81 8.73
CA GLN A 420 4.36 13.42 7.41
C GLN A 420 2.99 14.05 7.14
N SER A 421 2.72 14.36 5.86
CA SER A 421 1.39 14.71 5.38
C SER A 421 0.92 13.82 4.23
N ILE A 422 -0.30 13.29 4.35
CA ILE A 422 -1.04 12.59 3.30
C ILE A 422 -2.36 13.33 3.11
N THR A 423 -2.51 14.04 1.99
CA THR A 423 -3.61 15.01 1.77
C THR A 423 -4.12 14.98 0.33
N ARG A 424 -5.19 15.71 -0.01
CA ARG A 424 -5.68 15.76 -1.40
C ARG A 424 -4.76 16.58 -2.30
N SER A 425 -4.38 17.77 -1.85
CA SER A 425 -3.40 18.65 -2.47
C SER A 425 -2.59 19.32 -1.39
N ALA A 426 -1.43 19.89 -1.74
CA ALA A 426 -0.65 20.68 -0.80
C ALA A 426 -0.19 21.98 -1.45
N THR A 427 -0.42 23.10 -0.77
CA THR A 427 0.13 24.41 -1.12
C THR A 427 0.94 24.95 0.04
N MET A 428 2.22 25.22 -0.22
CA MET A 428 3.14 25.83 0.74
C MET A 428 3.48 27.23 0.29
N GLY A 429 3.28 28.23 1.15
CA GLY A 429 3.69 29.61 0.92
C GLY A 429 4.91 29.99 1.74
N GLY A 430 5.71 30.96 1.27
CA GLY A 430 6.79 31.55 2.07
C GLY A 430 8.06 30.69 2.22
N HIS A 431 8.79 30.88 3.32
CA HIS A 431 9.97 30.09 3.71
C HIS A 431 9.54 29.01 4.70
N PHE A 432 9.86 27.74 4.42
CA PHE A 432 9.36 26.62 5.21
C PHE A 432 10.24 25.38 5.07
N ASN A 433 10.63 24.77 6.19
CA ASN A 433 11.37 23.52 6.22
C ASN A 433 10.49 22.36 6.67
N PHE A 434 10.40 21.33 5.83
CA PHE A 434 9.66 20.11 6.12
C PHE A 434 10.64 18.95 6.31
N HIS A 435 10.61 18.37 7.51
CA HIS A 435 11.50 17.29 7.92
C HIS A 435 10.70 16.00 8.06
N TYR A 436 10.88 15.08 7.11
CA TYR A 436 10.23 13.79 7.13
C TYR A 436 10.81 12.89 8.24
N ASP A 437 9.96 12.39 9.12
CA ASP A 437 10.37 11.42 10.13
C ASP A 437 10.19 9.97 9.63
N GLU A 438 11.27 9.38 9.12
CA GLU A 438 11.35 7.99 8.67
C GLU A 438 11.14 6.98 9.80
N GLY A 439 11.33 7.40 11.06
CA GLY A 439 11.23 6.53 12.22
C GLY A 439 9.78 6.28 12.66
N THR A 440 8.84 7.13 12.23
CA THR A 440 7.45 7.07 12.70
C THR A 440 6.43 6.75 11.62
N VAL A 441 6.86 6.35 10.41
CA VAL A 441 5.99 5.90 9.30
C VAL A 441 5.00 4.89 9.84
N SER A 442 3.81 5.36 10.19
CA SER A 442 2.89 4.57 11.01
C SER A 442 2.11 3.67 10.06
N PRO A 443 2.21 2.33 10.17
CA PRO A 443 1.37 1.35 9.46
C PRO A 443 -0.14 1.49 9.77
N SER A 444 -0.53 2.53 10.52
CA SER A 444 -1.84 2.69 11.15
C SER A 444 -2.69 3.80 10.54
N LEU A 445 -2.23 4.48 9.48
CA LEU A 445 -2.97 5.59 8.87
C LEU A 445 -4.07 5.16 7.89
N GLY A 446 -4.42 3.87 7.84
CA GLY A 446 -5.70 3.42 7.27
C GLY A 446 -5.63 2.00 6.77
N GLY A 447 -5.90 1.02 7.65
CA GLY A 447 -6.28 -0.39 7.42
C GLY A 447 -5.19 -1.49 7.53
N SER A 448 -5.48 -2.75 7.14
CA SER A 448 -4.58 -3.94 7.08
C SER A 448 -3.79 -4.16 5.76
N ALA A 449 -2.45 -4.28 5.79
CA ALA A 449 -1.64 -4.60 4.61
C ALA A 449 -2.22 -5.80 3.81
N THR A 450 -2.45 -5.59 2.53
CA THR A 450 -2.92 -6.61 1.57
C THR A 450 -1.75 -7.01 0.67
N TYR A 451 -1.86 -8.11 -0.07
CA TYR A 451 -0.89 -8.54 -1.07
C TYR A 451 -1.61 -8.63 -2.43
N ALA A 452 -1.00 -8.08 -3.47
CA ALA A 452 -1.43 -8.24 -4.86
C ALA A 452 -0.49 -9.20 -5.61
N ALA A 453 -1.04 -9.93 -6.57
CA ALA A 453 -0.24 -10.67 -7.55
C ALA A 453 0.43 -9.68 -8.52
N VAL A 454 1.74 -9.84 -8.73
CA VAL A 454 2.54 -8.98 -9.63
C VAL A 454 3.22 -9.76 -10.75
N SER A 455 3.27 -11.09 -10.66
CA SER A 455 3.72 -11.96 -11.74
C SER A 455 2.91 -13.25 -11.79
N TRP A 456 2.86 -13.85 -12.98
CA TRP A 456 2.27 -15.17 -13.22
C TRP A 456 3.20 -15.96 -14.12
N ASP A 457 3.85 -16.96 -13.54
CA ASP A 457 4.79 -17.82 -14.24
C ASP A 457 4.28 -19.27 -14.25
N GLU A 458 4.29 -19.87 -15.44
CA GLU A 458 4.02 -21.28 -15.64
C GLU A 458 5.31 -21.99 -16.05
N PRO A 459 6.24 -22.22 -15.10
CA PRO A 459 7.49 -22.87 -15.42
C PRO A 459 7.20 -24.25 -16.02
N GLY A 460 7.57 -24.42 -17.29
CA GLY A 460 7.32 -25.65 -18.03
C GLY A 460 7.88 -26.85 -17.27
N GLY A 461 6.98 -27.75 -16.85
CA GLY A 461 7.37 -29.07 -16.36
C GLY A 461 7.67 -29.96 -17.56
N TYR A 462 8.90 -30.46 -17.65
CA TYR A 462 9.20 -31.66 -18.43
C TYR A 462 8.92 -32.89 -17.57
#